data_AF-A0A4P6F7A6-F1
#
_entry.id   AF-A0A4P6F7A6-F1
#
_cell.length_a   1.000
_cell.length_b   1.000
_cell.length_c   1.000
_cell.angle_alpha   90.00
_cell.angle_beta   90.00
_cell.angle_gamma   90.00
#
_symmetry.space_group_name_H-M   'P 1'
#
loop_
_entity.id
_entity.type
_entity.pdbx_description
1 polymer ?
#
loop_
_entity_poly.entity_id
_entity_poly.type
_entity_poly.pdbx_seq_one_letter_code
_entity_poly.pdbx_strand_id
1 'polypeptide(L)' 'MVTKAARRVPPSGRLESLQEAAAELGVSVKTMRRRIADGTLHAYRVGRLIRVDVDELRRDMLVVIGSAR' A
#
# COMPACT_ATOMS: atom_id res chain seq x y z
N MET A 1 3.50 -19.03 3.12
CA MET A 1 3.31 -17.71 2.46
C MET A 1 1.82 -17.45 2.43
N VAL A 2 1.33 -16.55 3.28
CA VAL A 2 -0.12 -16.35 3.42
C VAL A 2 -0.62 -15.62 2.17
N THR A 3 -1.35 -16.32 1.31
CA THR A 3 -2.11 -15.72 0.21
C THR A 3 -3.19 -14.83 0.83
N LYS A 4 -2.92 -13.52 0.93
CA LYS A 4 -3.94 -12.54 1.33
C LYS A 4 -5.01 -12.56 0.23
N ALA A 5 -6.17 -13.12 0.57
CA ALA A 5 -7.28 -13.35 -0.35
C ALA A 5 -7.63 -12.08 -1.13
N ALA A 6 -8.15 -12.24 -2.35
CA ALA A 6 -8.52 -11.17 -3.28
C ALA A 6 -9.58 -10.24 -2.69
N ARG A 7 -9.14 -9.32 -1.84
CA ARG A 7 -9.99 -8.37 -1.16
C ARG A 7 -10.44 -7.34 -2.20
N ARG A 8 -11.71 -7.43 -2.60
CA ARG A 8 -12.30 -6.53 -3.60
C ARG A 8 -12.66 -5.16 -3.03
N VAL A 9 -12.77 -5.06 -1.70
CA VAL A 9 -13.16 -3.83 -1.00
C VAL A 9 -11.97 -3.31 -0.20
N PRO A 10 -11.43 -2.12 -0.54
CA PRO A 10 -10.39 -1.49 0.24
C PRO A 10 -10.89 -1.21 1.68
N PRO A 11 -10.03 -1.31 2.71
CA PRO A 11 -10.47 -1.22 4.11
C PRO A 11 -11.10 0.13 4.48
N SER A 12 -10.54 1.23 4.01
CA SER A 12 -11.03 2.57 4.32
C SER A 12 -11.89 3.16 3.19
N GLY A 13 -11.74 2.65 1.96
CA GLY A 13 -12.34 3.24 0.77
C GLY A 13 -11.58 4.45 0.24
N ARG A 14 -10.59 4.96 0.98
CA ARG A 14 -9.75 6.09 0.57
C ARG A 14 -8.63 5.61 -0.32
N LEU A 15 -8.87 5.71 -1.63
CA LEU A 15 -7.95 5.26 -2.67
C LEU A 15 -7.14 6.42 -3.24
N GLU A 16 -5.82 6.30 -3.19
CA GLU A 16 -4.88 7.28 -3.74
C GLU A 16 -4.05 6.69 -4.88
N SER A 17 -3.52 7.56 -5.75
CA SER A 17 -2.54 7.14 -6.76
C SER A 17 -1.23 6.72 -6.12
N LEU A 18 -0.42 5.95 -6.83
CA LEU A 18 0.92 5.59 -6.34
C LEU A 18 1.83 6.81 -6.18
N GLN A 19 1.60 7.87 -6.95
CA GLN A 19 2.35 9.12 -6.89
C GLN A 19 2.03 9.89 -5.60
N GLU A 20 0.74 10.10 -5.31
CA GLU A 20 0.28 10.78 -4.09
C GLU A 20 0.73 10.02 -2.84
N ALA A 21 0.48 8.72 -2.79
CA ALA A 21 0.86 7.86 -1.69
C ALA A 21 2.37 7.83 -1.43
N ALA A 22 3.18 7.83 -2.51
CA ALA A 22 4.63 7.86 -2.40
C ALA A 22 5.13 9.21 -1.88
N ALA A 23 4.53 10.31 -2.33
CA ALA A 23 4.83 11.65 -1.85
C ALA A 23 4.47 11.81 -0.36
N GLU A 24 3.31 11.29 0.08
CA GLU A 24 2.88 11.32 1.49
C GLU A 24 3.90 10.63 2.41
N LEU A 25 4.38 9.45 2.01
CA LEU A 25 5.34 8.67 2.82
C LEU A 25 6.80 9.08 2.61
N GLY A 26 7.10 10.02 1.72
CA GLY A 26 8.47 10.40 1.38
C GLY A 26 9.29 9.27 0.74
N VAL A 27 8.65 8.37 -0.02
CA VAL A 27 9.30 7.25 -0.72
C VAL A 27 9.18 7.38 -2.24
N SER A 28 9.96 6.60 -2.98
CA SER A 28 9.80 6.55 -4.43
C SER A 28 8.60 5.69 -4.86
N VAL A 29 7.96 6.03 -5.98
CA VAL A 29 6.95 5.17 -6.63
C VAL A 29 7.51 3.78 -6.96
N LYS A 30 8.81 3.68 -7.24
CA LYS A 30 9.51 2.40 -7.46
C LYS A 30 9.45 1.50 -6.22
N THR A 31 9.61 2.07 -5.03
CA THR A 31 9.48 1.35 -3.75
C THR A 31 8.07 0.78 -3.60
N MET A 32 7.04 1.58 -3.86
CA MET A 32 5.64 1.15 -3.80
C MET A 32 5.38 -0.01 -4.76
N ARG A 33 5.82 0.10 -6.03
CA ARG A 33 5.67 -0.96 -7.03
C ARG A 33 6.38 -2.25 -6.62
N ARG A 34 7.57 -2.15 -6.02
CA ARG A 34 8.29 -3.32 -5.50
C ARG A 34 7.51 -4.01 -4.39
N ARG A 35 6.98 -3.25 -3.43
CA ARG A 35 6.11 -3.75 -2.34
C ARG A 35 4.82 -4.40 -2.86
N ILE A 36 4.27 -3.89 -3.98
CA ILE A 36 3.12 -4.52 -4.63
C ILE A 36 3.52 -5.83 -5.31
N ALA A 37 4.67 -5.85 -5.99
CA ALA A 37 5.17 -7.03 -6.69
C ALA A 37 5.56 -8.18 -5.74
N ASP A 38 6.12 -7.86 -4.56
CA ASP A 38 6.45 -8.85 -3.53
C ASP A 38 5.24 -9.23 -2.63
N GLY A 39 4.10 -8.57 -2.82
CA GLY A 39 2.84 -8.85 -2.13
C GLY A 39 2.74 -8.27 -0.71
N THR A 40 3.72 -7.47 -0.27
CA THR A 40 3.64 -6.79 1.04
C THR A 40 2.73 -5.57 1.06
N LEU A 41 2.38 -5.02 -0.11
CA LEU A 41 1.42 -3.93 -0.26
C LEU A 41 0.32 -4.30 -1.26
N HIS A 42 -0.91 -3.94 -0.94
CA HIS A 42 -2.07 -4.23 -1.79
C HIS A 42 -2.34 -3.07 -2.74
N ALA A 43 -2.62 -3.42 -3.99
CA ALA A 43 -3.00 -2.47 -5.01
C ALA A 43 -4.38 -2.82 -5.57
N TYR A 44 -5.20 -1.79 -5.74
CA TYR A 44 -6.56 -1.88 -6.23
C TYR A 44 -6.62 -1.29 -7.63
N ARG A 45 -7.33 -1.98 -8.52
CA ARG A 45 -7.54 -1.50 -9.89
C ARG A 45 -8.84 -0.71 -9.97
N VAL A 46 -8.74 0.54 -10.40
CA VAL A 46 -9.88 1.42 -10.69
C VAL A 46 -9.87 1.72 -12.18
N GLY A 47 -10.62 0.91 -12.95
CA GLY A 47 -10.52 0.91 -14.41
C GLY A 47 -9.11 0.56 -14.88
N ARG A 48 -8.43 1.51 -15.53
CA ARG A 48 -7.03 1.36 -15.96
C ARG A 48 -6.00 1.81 -14.92
N LEU A 49 -6.44 2.49 -13.86
CA LEU A 49 -5.56 3.07 -12.85
C LEU A 49 -5.24 2.07 -11.75
N ILE A 50 -4.04 2.19 -11.19
CA ILE A 50 -3.63 1.49 -9.99
C ILE A 50 -3.71 2.46 -8.81
N ARG A 51 -4.38 2.03 -7.75
CA ARG A 51 -4.59 2.78 -6.53
C ARG A 51 -4.16 1.95 -5.32
N VAL A 52 -3.90 2.63 -4.21
CA VAL A 52 -3.63 2.03 -2.90
C VAL A 52 -4.59 2.62 -1.88
N ASP A 53 -4.97 1.82 -0.89
CA ASP A 53 -5.77 2.31 0.24
C ASP A 53 -4.83 2.93 1.28
N VAL A 54 -5.17 4.14 1.74
CA VAL A 54 -4.30 4.95 2.62
C VAL A 54 -4.09 4.30 3.99
N ASP A 55 -5.13 3.71 4.58
CA ASP A 55 -5.02 3.13 5.92
C ASP A 55 -4.25 1.80 5.89
N GLU A 56 -4.44 1.02 4.83
CA GLU A 56 -3.62 -0.16 4.58
C GLU A 56 -2.16 0.20 4.33
N LEU A 57 -1.92 1.23 3.53
CA LEU A 57 -0.58 1.74 3.25
C LEU A 57 0.17 2.10 4.55
N ARG A 58 -0.44 2.91 5.42
CA ARG A 58 0.16 3.31 6.69
C ARG A 58 0.44 2.12 7.60
N ARG A 59 -0.49 1.16 7.66
CA ARG A 59 -0.34 -0.06 8.47
C ARG A 59 0.80 -0.94 7.99
N ASP A 60 0.95 -1.12 6.68
CA ASP A 60 1.87 -2.09 6.09
C ASP A 60 3.28 -1.50 5.85
N MET A 61 3.41 -0.18 5.72
CA MET A 61 4.69 0.48 5.39
C MET A 61 5.36 1.24 6.54
N LEU A 62 4.64 1.60 7.60
CA LEU A 62 5.21 2.33 8.72
C LEU A 62 5.60 1.37 9.85
N VAL A 63 6.81 1.57 10.37
CA VAL A 63 7.31 0.86 11.55
C VAL A 63 7.90 1.90 12.49
N VAL A 64 7.47 1.87 13.76
CA VAL A 64 8.04 2.74 14.79
C VAL A 64 9.44 2.25 15.14
N ILE A 65 10.43 3.13 15.00
CA ILE A 65 11.80 2.87 15.46
C ILE A 65 11.78 2.99 16.99
N GLY A 66 12.12 1.90 17.70
CA GLY A 66 12.23 1.91 19.16
C GLY A 66 11.10 1.21 19.92
N SER A 67 10.19 0.49 19.26
CA SER A 67 9.41 -0.54 19.95
C SER A 67 10.36 -1.69 20.30
N ALA A 68 10.99 -1.61 21.46
CA ALA A 68 11.64 -2.75 22.07
C ALA A 68 10.72 -3.98 21.97
N ARG A 69 11.25 -5.07 21.44
CA ARG A 69 10.82 -6.40 21.83
C ARG A 69 11.77 -6.85 22.93
#